data_AF-A0A951KIY7-F1
#
_entry.id   AF-A0A951KIY7-F1
#
_cell.length_a   1.000
_cell.length_b   1.000
_cell.length_c   1.000
_cell.angle_alpha   90.00
_cell.angle_beta   90.00
_cell.angle_gamma   90.00
#
_symmetry.space_group_name_H-M   'P 1'
#
loop_
_entity.id
_entity.type
_entity.pdbx_description
1 polymer ?
#
loop_
_entity_poly.entity_id
_entity_poly.type
_entity_poly.pdbx_seq_one_letter_code
_entity_poly.pdbx_strand_id
1 'polypeptide(L)'
;MSEMPYTGPTQQYRLPRTEIPGCALVQDLIPLYLDGEVTPESHALMADHLQHCERCSGYLAGARSVRSQILNDQQKIHAAQVSQPSVAQVREPVANSLGIALWQSAMALLYGAGLFSGLMGAAGARGGFPPLLIGAVLVLTGLGGLLTVGSARTISWLVLMVLTGLSGLLLLPLSLIAGEPMLLVYGVGVVGLGAWGVWLHAMLQPGQSLQSFANTVRFGARQAIVTAALSGIGILACGFIALVSLFGFVSVYDSGERMIAAVLLVLSVCGIVTICRRRGWLV
;
A
#
# COMPACT_ATOMS: atom_id res chain seq x y z
N MET A 1 -18.54 36.32 -14.36
CA MET A 1 -18.49 36.15 -12.89
C MET A 1 -19.67 36.91 -12.32
N SER A 2 -20.73 36.16 -12.04
CA SER A 2 -22.01 36.66 -11.55
C SER A 2 -22.02 36.61 -10.03
N GLU A 3 -22.09 37.78 -9.39
CA GLU A 3 -22.21 37.93 -7.95
C GLU A 3 -23.55 37.34 -7.48
N MET A 4 -23.50 36.32 -6.63
CA MET A 4 -24.68 35.82 -5.93
C MET A 4 -24.97 36.72 -4.73
N PRO A 5 -26.20 37.26 -4.59
CA PRO A 5 -26.57 38.06 -3.43
C PRO A 5 -26.80 37.14 -2.22
N TYR A 6 -25.97 37.32 -1.20
CA TYR A 6 -26.09 36.64 0.08
C TYR A 6 -27.27 37.24 0.87
N THR A 7 -28.43 36.58 0.84
CA THR A 7 -29.55 36.85 1.76
C THR A 7 -29.32 36.08 3.05
N GLY A 8 -28.57 36.67 3.99
CA GLY A 8 -28.40 36.11 5.32
C GLY A 8 -29.72 36.12 6.11
N PRO A 9 -30.11 35.02 6.78
CA PRO A 9 -31.27 34.99 7.65
C PRO A 9 -30.93 35.60 9.02
N THR A 10 -30.64 36.91 9.07
CA THR A 10 -30.70 37.65 10.34
C THR A 10 -32.12 38.12 10.56
N GLN A 11 -33.02 37.16 10.78
CA GLN A 11 -34.37 37.44 11.24
C GLN A 11 -34.22 37.93 12.69
N GLN A 12 -34.25 39.25 12.86
CA GLN A 12 -34.20 39.91 14.15
C GLN A 12 -35.36 39.41 15.02
N TYR A 13 -35.09 38.44 15.89
CA TYR A 13 -35.95 38.09 17.01
C TYR A 13 -35.98 39.28 17.98
N ARG A 14 -36.83 40.25 17.68
CA ARG A 14 -37.14 41.36 18.57
C ARG A 14 -38.12 40.85 19.63
N LEU A 15 -37.58 40.15 20.63
CA LEU A 15 -38.35 39.78 21.82
C LEU A 15 -38.85 41.06 22.51
N PRO A 16 -40.12 41.10 23.00
CA PRO A 16 -40.63 42.23 23.76
C PRO A 16 -39.76 42.43 25.00
N ARG A 17 -39.01 43.53 25.04
CA ARG A 17 -38.22 43.93 26.21
C ARG A 17 -39.13 44.62 27.20
N THR A 18 -39.82 43.84 28.04
CA THR A 18 -40.16 44.31 29.38
C THR A 18 -38.88 44.23 30.20
N GLU A 19 -38.13 45.33 30.22
CA GLU A 19 -36.85 45.43 30.94
C GLU A 19 -37.13 45.53 32.44
N ILE A 20 -36.94 44.43 33.15
CA ILE A 20 -36.70 44.51 34.60
C ILE A 20 -35.36 45.25 34.75
N PRO A 21 -35.30 46.37 35.48
CA PRO A 21 -34.07 47.14 35.63
C PRO A 21 -32.96 46.26 36.20
N GLY A 22 -31.84 46.18 35.49
CA GLY A 22 -30.66 45.38 35.87
C GLY A 22 -30.44 44.11 35.04
N CYS A 23 -31.45 43.56 34.35
CA CYS A 23 -31.26 42.34 33.55
C CYS A 23 -30.31 42.52 32.35
N ALA A 24 -30.28 43.70 31.73
CA ALA A 24 -29.38 43.98 30.61
C ALA A 24 -27.91 43.95 31.06
N LEU A 25 -27.60 44.60 32.19
CA LEU A 25 -26.25 44.61 32.76
C LEU A 25 -25.81 43.19 33.17
N VAL A 26 -26.69 42.40 33.78
CA VAL A 26 -26.39 41.02 34.15
C VAL A 26 -26.15 40.16 32.90
N GLN A 27 -26.92 40.33 31.83
CA GLN A 27 -26.71 39.61 30.57
C GLN A 27 -25.34 39.89 29.95
N ASP A 28 -24.90 41.14 29.96
CA ASP A 28 -23.59 41.53 29.44
C ASP A 28 -22.43 40.99 30.30
N LEU A 29 -22.66 40.79 31.60
CA LEU A 29 -21.66 40.25 32.53
C LEU A 29 -21.63 38.72 32.62
N ILE A 30 -22.61 37.99 32.08
CA ILE A 30 -22.67 36.52 32.15
C ILE A 30 -21.43 35.83 31.57
N PRO A 31 -20.87 36.23 30.41
CA PRO A 31 -19.63 35.64 29.90
C PRO A 31 -18.46 35.77 30.88
N LEU A 32 -18.24 36.98 31.41
CA LEU A 32 -17.19 37.28 32.40
C LEU A 32 -17.41 36.49 33.71
N TYR A 33 -18.66 36.32 34.13
CA TYR A 33 -19.03 35.50 35.28
C TYR A 33 -18.72 34.02 35.07
N LEU A 34 -18.94 33.48 33.86
CA LEU A 34 -18.61 32.10 33.51
C LEU A 34 -17.10 31.86 33.38
N ASP A 35 -16.32 32.90 33.10
CA ASP A 35 -14.85 32.85 33.06
C ASP A 35 -14.21 33.15 34.42
N GLY A 36 -15.00 33.58 35.41
CA GLY A 36 -14.51 33.94 36.74
C GLY A 36 -13.74 35.26 36.78
N GLU A 37 -13.92 36.11 35.78
CA GLU A 37 -13.20 37.39 35.61
C GLU A 37 -13.93 38.59 36.25
N VAL A 38 -15.05 38.34 36.91
CA VAL A 38 -15.79 39.37 37.65
C VAL A 38 -15.19 39.61 39.03
N THR A 39 -15.25 40.86 39.50
CA THR A 39 -14.84 41.19 40.87
C THR A 39 -15.71 40.45 41.89
N PRO A 40 -15.22 40.18 43.13
CA PRO A 40 -15.99 39.48 44.15
C PRO A 40 -17.32 40.16 44.49
N GLU A 41 -17.35 41.50 44.47
CA GLU A 41 -18.54 42.30 44.72
C GLU A 41 -19.57 42.13 43.60
N SER A 42 -19.12 42.22 42.33
CA SER A 42 -19.97 41.97 41.17
C SER A 42 -20.48 40.53 41.14
N HIS A 43 -19.67 39.56 41.55
CA HIS A 43 -20.06 38.16 41.65
C HIS A 43 -21.20 37.96 42.66
N ALA A 44 -21.15 38.60 43.83
CA ALA A 44 -22.21 38.52 44.83
C ALA A 44 -23.53 39.13 44.33
N LEU A 45 -23.46 40.31 43.68
CA LEU A 45 -24.63 40.96 43.09
C LEU A 45 -25.26 40.13 41.96
N MET A 46 -24.43 39.53 41.11
CA MET A 46 -24.92 38.64 40.06
C MET A 46 -25.54 37.37 40.62
N ALA A 47 -24.92 36.75 41.62
CA ALA A 47 -25.45 35.55 42.27
C ALA A 47 -26.83 35.81 42.89
N ASP A 48 -27.01 36.95 43.56
CA ASP A 48 -28.30 37.36 44.11
C ASP A 48 -29.36 37.58 43.02
N HIS A 49 -29.02 38.28 41.94
CA HIS A 49 -29.95 38.48 40.82
C HIS A 49 -30.31 37.17 40.11
N LEU A 50 -29.36 36.26 39.92
CA LEU A 50 -29.57 34.96 39.28
C LEU A 50 -30.48 34.04 40.12
N GLN A 51 -30.54 34.21 41.44
CA GLN A 51 -31.46 33.48 42.32
C GLN A 51 -32.91 33.96 42.17
N HIS A 52 -33.11 35.26 41.92
CA HIS A 52 -34.44 35.87 41.89
C HIS A 52 -35.01 36.07 40.48
N CYS A 53 -34.17 36.06 39.44
CA CYS A 53 -34.59 36.27 38.06
C CYS A 53 -34.50 35.00 37.21
N GLU A 54 -35.65 34.36 36.96
CA GLU A 54 -35.77 33.15 36.13
C GLU A 54 -35.26 33.34 34.70
N ARG A 55 -35.43 34.55 34.14
CA ARG A 55 -34.95 34.87 32.79
C ARG A 55 -33.42 34.85 32.69
N CYS A 56 -32.74 35.44 33.66
CA CYS A 56 -31.26 35.47 33.69
C CYS A 56 -30.68 34.10 34.04
N SER A 57 -31.34 33.33 34.92
CA SER A 57 -30.91 31.96 35.23
C SER A 57 -31.07 31.01 34.03
N GLY A 58 -32.15 31.16 33.26
CA GLY A 58 -32.34 30.45 31.99
C GLY A 58 -31.26 30.79 30.95
N TYR A 59 -30.91 32.08 30.83
CA TYR A 59 -29.82 32.51 29.94
C TYR A 59 -28.45 31.93 30.35
N LEU A 60 -28.15 31.94 31.65
CA LEU A 60 -26.94 31.32 32.20
C LEU A 60 -26.86 29.82 31.89
N ALA A 61 -27.97 29.09 32.04
CA ALA A 61 -28.05 27.66 31.72
C ALA A 61 -27.80 27.40 30.23
N GLY A 62 -28.39 28.23 29.35
CA GLY A 62 -28.14 28.18 27.90
C GLY A 62 -26.67 28.42 27.56
N ALA A 63 -26.06 29.46 28.13
CA ALA A 63 -24.65 29.77 27.91
C ALA A 63 -23.71 28.64 28.37
N ARG A 64 -23.98 28.01 29.53
CA ARG A 64 -23.24 26.83 30.01
C ARG A 64 -23.37 25.62 29.07
N SER A 65 -24.56 25.38 28.54
CA SER A 65 -24.82 24.30 27.59
C SER A 65 -23.98 24.49 26.31
N VAL A 66 -24.04 25.68 25.69
CA VAL A 66 -23.26 26.00 24.48
C VAL A 66 -21.75 25.86 24.74
N ARG A 67 -21.25 26.38 25.88
CA ARG A 67 -19.83 26.25 26.24
C ARG A 67 -19.38 24.79 26.33
N SER A 68 -20.19 23.92 26.95
CA SER A 68 -19.85 22.49 27.05
C SER A 68 -19.87 21.77 25.70
N GLN A 69 -20.75 22.15 24.78
CA GLN A 69 -20.75 21.64 23.41
C GLN A 69 -19.48 22.04 22.65
N ILE A 70 -19.06 23.31 22.73
CA ILE A 70 -17.84 23.79 22.09
C ILE A 70 -16.60 23.04 22.61
N LEU A 71 -16.51 22.83 23.92
CA LEU A 71 -15.39 22.08 24.52
C LEU A 71 -15.36 20.62 24.05
N ASN A 72 -16.51 19.95 23.99
CA ASN A 72 -16.61 18.59 23.47
C ASN A 72 -16.21 18.51 22.00
N ASP A 73 -16.61 19.47 21.18
CA ASP A 73 -16.27 19.48 19.75
C ASP A 73 -14.81 19.82 19.52
N GLN A 74 -14.22 20.74 20.29
CA GLN A 74 -12.77 20.96 20.28
C GLN A 74 -12.01 19.68 20.66
N GLN A 75 -12.47 18.95 21.67
CA GLN A 75 -11.84 17.68 22.06
C GLN A 75 -11.94 16.63 20.96
N LYS A 76 -13.06 16.53 20.24
CA LYS A 76 -13.21 15.65 19.07
C LYS A 76 -12.27 16.05 17.94
N ILE A 77 -12.15 17.35 17.65
CA ILE A 77 -11.23 17.86 16.63
C ILE A 77 -9.79 17.53 17.01
N HIS A 78 -9.39 17.76 18.26
CA HIS A 78 -8.06 17.40 18.73
C HIS A 78 -7.80 15.89 18.67
N ALA A 79 -8.76 15.05 19.06
CA ALA A 79 -8.63 13.59 18.94
C ALA A 79 -8.53 13.14 17.46
N ALA A 80 -9.29 13.76 16.56
CA ALA A 80 -9.20 13.51 15.12
C ALA A 80 -7.87 14.01 14.54
N GLN A 81 -7.34 15.11 15.04
CA GLN A 81 -6.08 15.69 14.57
C GLN A 81 -4.85 14.93 15.09
N VAL A 82 -4.89 14.39 16.31
CA VAL A 82 -3.83 13.51 16.86
C VAL A 82 -3.80 12.16 16.13
N SER A 83 -4.96 11.69 15.63
CA SER A 83 -5.04 10.46 14.84
C SER A 83 -4.77 10.66 13.35
N GLN A 84 -4.73 11.91 12.86
CA GLN A 84 -4.30 12.20 11.50
C GLN A 84 -2.76 12.32 11.43
N PRO A 85 -2.08 11.49 10.62
CA PRO A 85 -0.65 11.64 10.39
C PRO A 85 -0.40 13.04 9.80
N SER A 86 0.59 13.74 10.34
CA SER A 86 0.83 15.16 10.06
C SER A 86 0.80 15.47 8.56
N VAL A 87 0.10 16.56 8.19
CA VAL A 87 -0.07 17.02 6.80
C VAL A 87 1.28 17.31 6.11
N ALA A 88 2.36 17.52 6.88
CA ALA A 88 3.73 17.60 6.37
C ALA A 88 4.18 16.31 5.65
N GLN A 89 3.62 15.15 6.01
CA GLN A 89 3.91 13.86 5.38
C GLN A 89 3.08 13.60 4.11
N VAL A 90 2.08 14.44 3.82
CA VAL A 90 1.19 14.30 2.65
C VAL A 90 1.66 15.16 1.47
N ARG A 91 2.53 16.15 1.69
CA ARG A 91 2.93 17.10 0.64
C ARG A 91 4.11 16.67 -0.24
N GLU A 92 4.84 15.60 0.10
CA GLU A 92 6.01 15.17 -0.69
C GLU A 92 5.82 14.13 -1.83
N PRO A 93 4.68 13.44 -2.08
CA PRO A 93 4.71 12.35 -3.08
C PRO A 93 4.29 12.74 -4.51
N VAL A 94 3.83 13.96 -4.79
CA VAL A 94 3.26 14.26 -6.12
C VAL A 94 4.34 14.55 -7.17
N ALA A 95 5.45 15.18 -6.82
CA ALA A 95 6.53 15.43 -7.78
C ALA A 95 7.32 14.16 -8.15
N ASN A 96 7.41 13.20 -7.22
CA ASN A 96 8.04 11.90 -7.48
C ASN A 96 7.14 10.92 -8.23
N SER A 97 5.81 11.11 -8.24
CA SER A 97 4.89 10.15 -8.87
C SER A 97 4.98 10.15 -10.40
N LEU A 98 5.23 11.31 -11.02
CA LEU A 98 5.28 11.44 -12.47
C LEU A 98 6.58 10.86 -13.06
N GLY A 99 7.71 11.08 -12.37
CA GLY A 99 8.99 10.46 -12.71
C GLY A 99 8.95 8.94 -12.55
N ILE A 100 8.36 8.44 -11.46
CA ILE A 100 8.19 7.00 -11.22
C ILE A 100 7.24 6.39 -12.26
N ALA A 101 6.13 7.05 -12.60
CA ALA A 101 5.17 6.56 -13.60
C ALA A 101 5.76 6.49 -15.01
N LEU A 102 6.52 7.51 -15.43
CA LEU A 102 7.23 7.52 -16.72
C LEU A 102 8.31 6.44 -16.78
N TRP A 103 9.03 6.23 -15.68
CA TRP A 103 10.04 5.18 -15.62
C TRP A 103 9.40 3.77 -15.63
N GLN A 104 8.28 3.58 -14.95
CA GLN A 104 7.51 2.32 -14.97
C GLN A 104 6.98 1.99 -16.37
N SER A 105 6.46 2.96 -17.11
CA SER A 105 5.98 2.74 -18.47
C SER A 105 7.12 2.41 -19.44
N ALA A 106 8.28 3.07 -19.30
CA ALA A 106 9.48 2.77 -20.08
C ALA A 106 9.98 1.33 -19.85
N MET A 107 10.01 0.87 -18.59
CA MET A 107 10.42 -0.51 -18.27
C MET A 107 9.42 -1.55 -18.77
N ALA A 108 8.12 -1.28 -18.70
CA ALA A 108 7.09 -2.18 -19.24
C ALA A 108 7.21 -2.33 -20.76
N LEU A 109 7.51 -1.25 -21.48
CA LEU A 109 7.75 -1.28 -22.94
C LEU A 109 9.00 -2.09 -23.29
N LEU A 110 10.11 -1.90 -22.57
CA LEU A 110 11.34 -2.67 -22.77
C LEU A 110 11.12 -4.17 -22.53
N TYR A 111 10.35 -4.52 -21.50
CA TYR A 111 10.00 -5.91 -21.19
C TYR A 111 9.14 -6.54 -22.30
N GLY A 112 8.10 -5.83 -22.75
CA GLY A 112 7.25 -6.27 -23.85
C GLY A 112 8.02 -6.47 -25.16
N ALA A 113 8.96 -5.57 -25.47
CA ALA A 113 9.82 -5.70 -26.64
C ALA A 113 10.75 -6.93 -26.56
N GLY A 114 11.29 -7.24 -25.37
CA GLY A 114 12.11 -8.44 -25.13
C GLY A 114 11.34 -9.74 -25.35
N LEU A 115 10.12 -9.83 -24.80
CA LEU A 115 9.23 -10.99 -25.00
C LEU A 115 8.86 -11.16 -26.47
N PHE A 116 8.49 -10.07 -27.14
CA PHE A 116 8.14 -10.11 -28.56
C PHE A 116 9.32 -10.55 -29.43
N SER A 117 10.52 -10.05 -29.16
CA SER A 117 11.74 -10.45 -29.88
C SER A 117 12.07 -11.93 -29.67
N GLY A 118 11.93 -12.45 -28.44
CA GLY A 118 12.11 -13.87 -28.17
C GLY A 118 11.10 -14.76 -28.90
N LEU A 119 9.84 -14.33 -28.96
CA LEU A 119 8.75 -15.08 -29.60
C LEU A 119 8.89 -15.10 -31.13
N MET A 120 9.27 -13.96 -31.74
CA MET A 120 9.57 -13.88 -33.17
C MET A 120 10.83 -14.67 -33.54
N GLY A 121 11.85 -14.70 -32.68
CA GLY A 121 13.04 -15.52 -32.86
C GLY A 121 12.71 -17.02 -32.89
N ALA A 122 11.84 -17.48 -31.97
CA ALA A 122 11.39 -18.87 -31.92
C ALA A 122 10.52 -19.27 -33.13
N ALA A 123 9.73 -18.35 -33.67
CA ALA A 123 8.88 -18.61 -34.84
C ALA A 123 9.66 -18.58 -36.17
N GLY A 124 10.79 -17.87 -36.24
CA GLY A 124 11.43 -17.50 -37.50
C GLY A 124 12.75 -18.18 -37.86
N ALA A 125 13.54 -18.73 -36.91
CA ALA A 125 14.95 -19.03 -37.19
C ALA A 125 15.33 -20.50 -37.02
N ARG A 126 15.53 -21.21 -38.13
CA ARG A 126 16.30 -22.47 -38.20
C ARG A 126 17.83 -22.28 -38.20
N GLY A 127 18.33 -21.08 -37.92
CA GLY A 127 19.77 -20.84 -37.95
C GLY A 127 20.15 -19.47 -37.40
N GLY A 128 20.77 -19.46 -36.22
CA GLY A 128 21.43 -18.29 -35.64
C GLY A 128 21.00 -18.03 -34.20
N PHE A 129 21.95 -18.15 -33.28
CA PHE A 129 21.85 -17.84 -31.85
C PHE A 129 21.57 -16.38 -31.42
N PRO A 130 21.70 -15.29 -32.24
CA PRO A 130 21.66 -13.93 -31.68
C PRO A 130 20.30 -13.41 -31.18
N PRO A 131 19.12 -13.73 -31.76
CA PRO A 131 17.86 -13.09 -31.33
C PRO A 131 17.36 -13.61 -29.97
N LEU A 132 17.65 -14.87 -29.62
CA LEU A 132 17.28 -15.44 -28.32
C LEU A 132 18.08 -14.82 -27.16
N LEU A 133 19.37 -14.57 -27.38
CA LEU A 133 20.23 -13.91 -26.40
C LEU A 133 19.78 -12.45 -26.15
N ILE A 134 19.43 -11.73 -27.22
CA ILE A 134 18.93 -10.34 -27.11
C ILE A 134 17.58 -10.32 -26.38
N GLY A 135 16.67 -11.24 -26.69
CA GLY A 135 15.39 -11.39 -25.99
C GLY A 135 15.56 -11.71 -24.50
N ALA A 136 16.44 -12.66 -24.17
CA ALA A 136 16.72 -13.03 -22.78
C ALA A 136 17.35 -11.88 -21.98
N VAL A 137 18.30 -11.14 -22.56
CA VAL A 137 18.93 -9.97 -21.91
C VAL A 137 17.90 -8.87 -21.68
N LEU A 138 17.02 -8.58 -22.65
CA LEU A 138 15.96 -7.58 -22.49
C LEU A 138 14.93 -7.97 -21.42
N VAL A 139 14.54 -9.24 -21.36
CA VAL A 139 13.64 -9.77 -20.32
C VAL A 139 14.29 -9.66 -18.94
N LEU A 140 15.56 -10.08 -18.79
CA LEU A 140 16.27 -10.01 -17.52
C LEU A 140 16.52 -8.55 -17.06
N THR A 141 16.82 -7.65 -17.99
CA THR A 141 17.04 -6.23 -17.69
C THR A 141 15.72 -5.53 -17.32
N GLY A 142 14.62 -5.84 -18.01
CA GLY A 142 13.28 -5.37 -17.66
C GLY A 142 12.79 -5.93 -16.31
N LEU A 143 13.12 -7.18 -16.01
CA LEU A 143 12.82 -7.80 -14.72
C LEU A 143 13.62 -7.14 -13.57
N GLY A 144 14.90 -6.86 -13.78
CA GLY A 144 15.73 -6.13 -12.83
C GLY A 144 15.20 -4.71 -12.55
N GLY A 145 14.79 -4.00 -13.61
CA GLY A 145 14.11 -2.70 -13.49
C GLY A 145 12.81 -2.80 -12.67
N LEU A 146 11.97 -3.79 -12.94
CA LEU A 146 10.73 -4.03 -12.20
C LEU A 146 10.95 -4.41 -10.73
N LEU A 147 12.02 -5.13 -10.42
CA LEU A 147 12.35 -5.51 -9.04
C LEU A 147 12.85 -4.32 -8.22
N THR A 148 13.59 -3.39 -8.85
CA THR A 148 14.06 -2.17 -8.16
C THR A 148 12.93 -1.18 -7.88
N VAL A 149 11.88 -1.15 -8.71
CA VAL A 149 10.70 -0.27 -8.52
C VAL A 149 9.51 -0.96 -7.84
N GLY A 150 9.55 -2.28 -7.68
CA GLY A 150 8.56 -3.08 -6.95
C GLY A 150 8.42 -2.77 -5.45
N SER A 151 9.16 -1.80 -4.92
CA SER A 151 8.88 -1.22 -3.60
C SER A 151 7.58 -0.40 -3.58
N ALA A 152 7.09 0.05 -4.74
CA ALA A 152 5.79 0.71 -4.85
C ALA A 152 4.68 -0.31 -5.14
N ARG A 153 3.82 -0.51 -4.13
CA ARG A 153 2.72 -1.49 -4.01
C ARG A 153 1.62 -1.31 -5.07
N THR A 154 1.87 -1.61 -6.35
CA THR A 154 0.86 -1.44 -7.40
C THR A 154 0.38 -2.78 -7.97
N ILE A 155 -0.93 -2.88 -8.21
CA ILE A 155 -1.62 -4.03 -8.84
C ILE A 155 -0.95 -4.39 -10.19
N SER A 156 -0.39 -3.40 -10.88
CA SER A 156 0.35 -3.56 -12.14
C SER A 156 1.50 -4.56 -12.05
N TRP A 157 2.20 -4.62 -10.91
CA TRP A 157 3.29 -5.56 -10.70
C TRP A 157 2.79 -7.02 -10.64
N LEU A 158 1.67 -7.24 -9.95
CA LEU A 158 1.05 -8.56 -9.84
C LEU A 158 0.56 -9.04 -11.22
N VAL A 159 -0.06 -8.15 -11.99
CA VAL A 159 -0.48 -8.45 -13.38
C VAL A 159 0.72 -8.83 -14.25
N LEU A 160 1.83 -8.10 -14.16
CA LEU A 160 3.05 -8.41 -14.93
C LEU A 160 3.67 -9.76 -14.56
N MET A 161 3.68 -10.12 -13.28
CA MET A 161 4.19 -11.42 -12.83
C MET A 161 3.30 -12.59 -13.26
N VAL A 162 1.97 -12.41 -13.22
CA VAL A 162 1.01 -13.40 -13.74
C VAL A 162 1.16 -13.58 -15.24
N LEU A 163 1.26 -12.49 -16.01
CA LEU A 163 1.48 -12.56 -17.46
C LEU A 163 2.81 -13.24 -17.81
N THR A 164 3.87 -12.96 -17.04
CA THR A 164 5.16 -13.63 -17.18
C THR A 164 5.03 -15.13 -16.93
N GLY A 165 4.39 -15.53 -15.83
CA GLY A 165 4.11 -16.93 -15.55
C GLY A 165 3.30 -17.63 -16.65
N LEU A 166 2.24 -16.99 -17.15
CA LEU A 166 1.43 -17.50 -18.26
C LEU A 166 2.24 -17.68 -19.56
N SER A 167 3.15 -16.74 -19.86
CA SER A 167 4.01 -16.85 -21.04
C SER A 167 4.96 -18.05 -20.97
N GLY A 168 5.53 -18.33 -19.79
CA GLY A 168 6.33 -19.54 -19.57
C GLY A 168 5.50 -20.82 -19.69
N LEU A 169 4.26 -20.78 -19.22
CA LEU A 169 3.33 -21.92 -19.26
C LEU A 169 2.92 -22.28 -20.69
N LEU A 170 2.83 -21.28 -21.58
CA LEU A 170 2.60 -21.48 -23.01
C LEU A 170 3.85 -22.00 -23.74
N LEU A 171 5.06 -21.65 -23.29
CA LEU A 171 6.32 -22.13 -23.86
C LEU A 171 6.59 -23.62 -23.57
N LEU A 172 6.12 -24.14 -22.43
CA LEU A 172 6.27 -25.55 -22.06
C LEU A 172 5.72 -26.55 -23.09
N PRO A 173 4.43 -26.50 -23.50
CA PRO A 173 3.91 -27.43 -24.50
C PRO A 173 4.57 -27.22 -25.87
N LEU A 174 4.92 -25.98 -26.21
CA LEU A 174 5.60 -25.66 -27.46
C LEU A 174 7.00 -26.30 -27.51
N SER A 175 7.72 -26.30 -26.39
CA SER A 175 9.02 -26.95 -26.27
C SER A 175 8.95 -28.47 -26.45
N LEU A 176 7.91 -29.09 -25.92
CA LEU A 176 7.67 -30.53 -26.06
C LEU A 176 7.35 -30.92 -27.50
N ILE A 177 6.59 -30.08 -28.21
CA ILE A 177 6.28 -30.29 -29.62
C ILE A 177 7.51 -30.08 -30.51
N ALA A 178 8.33 -29.08 -30.19
CA ALA A 178 9.53 -28.75 -30.97
C ALA A 178 10.69 -29.72 -30.74
N GLY A 179 10.73 -30.44 -29.60
CA GLY A 179 11.83 -31.34 -29.25
C GLY A 179 13.13 -30.62 -28.86
N GLU A 180 13.05 -29.31 -28.59
CA GLU A 180 14.19 -28.45 -28.28
C GLU A 180 14.35 -28.35 -26.75
N PRO A 181 15.36 -29.02 -26.14
CA PRO A 181 15.50 -29.06 -24.68
C PRO A 181 15.77 -27.68 -24.07
N MET A 182 16.39 -26.77 -24.81
CA MET A 182 16.65 -25.39 -24.37
C MET A 182 15.37 -24.57 -24.20
N LEU A 183 14.38 -24.77 -25.07
CA LEU A 183 13.07 -24.13 -24.97
C LEU A 183 12.33 -24.57 -23.71
N LEU A 184 12.52 -25.83 -23.31
CA LEU A 184 11.93 -26.37 -22.08
C LEU A 184 12.56 -25.74 -20.84
N VAL A 185 13.90 -25.63 -20.80
CA VAL A 185 14.62 -24.94 -19.72
C VAL A 185 14.17 -23.48 -19.62
N TYR A 186 14.01 -22.79 -20.75
CA TYR A 186 13.53 -21.41 -20.78
C TYR A 186 12.09 -21.28 -20.28
N GLY A 187 11.18 -22.15 -20.73
CA GLY A 187 9.79 -22.17 -20.29
C GLY A 187 9.68 -22.39 -18.77
N VAL A 188 10.40 -23.38 -18.23
CA VAL A 188 10.47 -23.65 -16.78
C VAL A 188 11.02 -22.43 -16.02
N GLY A 189 12.09 -21.81 -16.52
CA GLY A 189 12.70 -20.63 -15.90
C GLY A 189 11.73 -19.45 -15.81
N VAL A 190 11.00 -19.16 -16.89
CA VAL A 190 10.02 -18.06 -16.94
C VAL A 190 8.83 -18.32 -16.00
N VAL A 191 8.32 -19.55 -15.94
CA VAL A 191 7.27 -19.91 -14.97
C VAL A 191 7.78 -19.73 -13.53
N GLY A 192 9.01 -20.18 -13.26
CA GLY A 192 9.66 -20.03 -11.96
C GLY A 192 9.78 -18.57 -11.53
N LEU A 193 10.22 -17.69 -12.44
CA LEU A 193 10.33 -16.26 -12.19
C LEU A 193 8.96 -15.59 -11.92
N GLY A 194 7.93 -15.93 -12.69
CA GLY A 194 6.57 -15.42 -12.46
C GLY A 194 6.04 -15.82 -11.09
N ALA A 195 6.19 -17.09 -10.72
CA ALA A 195 5.78 -17.61 -9.41
C ALA A 195 6.59 -16.99 -8.26
N TRP A 196 7.90 -16.84 -8.43
CA TRP A 196 8.80 -16.20 -7.48
C TRP A 196 8.42 -14.75 -7.22
N GLY A 197 8.09 -13.99 -8.28
CA GLY A 197 7.56 -12.64 -8.16
C GLY A 197 6.29 -12.62 -7.31
N VAL A 198 5.22 -13.28 -7.71
CA VAL A 198 3.95 -13.29 -6.96
C VAL A 198 4.18 -13.65 -5.47
N TRP A 199 5.07 -14.59 -5.19
CA TRP A 199 5.44 -14.99 -3.84
C TRP A 199 6.18 -13.90 -3.04
N LEU A 200 7.20 -13.26 -3.61
CA LEU A 200 7.93 -12.16 -2.98
C LEU A 200 7.00 -11.02 -2.59
N HIS A 201 6.05 -10.67 -3.46
CA HIS A 201 5.11 -9.59 -3.17
C HIS A 201 4.16 -9.93 -2.03
N ALA A 202 3.66 -11.16 -1.97
CA ALA A 202 2.87 -11.63 -0.83
C ALA A 202 3.67 -11.55 0.49
N MET A 203 4.97 -11.84 0.43
CA MET A 203 5.88 -11.82 1.58
C MET A 203 6.41 -10.43 1.95
N LEU A 204 6.39 -9.47 1.03
CA LEU A 204 6.98 -8.15 1.23
C LEU A 204 5.96 -7.11 1.69
N GLN A 205 4.66 -7.42 1.80
CA GLN A 205 3.66 -6.47 2.28
C GLN A 205 3.99 -5.96 3.70
N PRO A 206 4.57 -4.75 3.85
CA PRO A 206 4.98 -4.21 5.12
C PRO A 206 3.79 -3.46 5.71
N GLY A 207 3.16 -4.01 6.73
CA GLY A 207 2.07 -3.30 7.42
C GLY A 207 1.03 -4.19 8.09
N GLN A 208 0.99 -5.48 7.77
CA GLN A 208 0.36 -6.43 8.68
C GLN A 208 1.41 -6.86 9.69
N SER A 209 1.57 -6.04 10.72
CA SER A 209 2.29 -6.43 11.91
C SER A 209 1.87 -7.86 12.28
N LEU A 210 2.83 -8.73 12.62
CA LEU A 210 2.55 -10.06 13.14
C LEU A 210 1.54 -10.04 14.32
N GLN A 211 1.38 -8.89 14.99
CA GLN A 211 0.37 -8.65 16.03
C GLN A 211 -1.06 -8.42 15.50
N SER A 212 -1.26 -7.71 14.39
CA SER A 212 -2.58 -7.64 13.74
C SER A 212 -2.95 -8.96 13.06
N PHE A 213 -1.94 -9.73 12.61
CA PHE A 213 -2.10 -11.09 12.11
C PHE A 213 -2.49 -12.06 13.24
N ALA A 214 -1.87 -11.94 14.43
CA ALA A 214 -2.23 -12.70 15.63
C ALA A 214 -3.67 -12.44 16.11
N ASN A 215 -4.15 -11.19 16.02
CA ASN A 215 -5.54 -10.86 16.37
C ASN A 215 -6.55 -11.20 15.26
N THR A 216 -6.11 -11.44 14.02
CA THR A 216 -6.94 -12.02 12.95
C THR A 216 -6.88 -13.56 12.89
N VAL A 217 -6.19 -14.23 13.83
CA VAL A 217 -6.17 -15.71 13.95
C VAL A 217 -7.55 -16.31 14.27
N ARG A 218 -8.56 -15.52 14.65
CA ARG A 218 -9.96 -16.01 14.67
C ARG A 218 -10.57 -16.20 13.28
N PHE A 219 -10.00 -15.61 12.23
CA PHE A 219 -10.30 -15.92 10.83
C PHE A 219 -9.25 -16.87 10.24
N GLY A 220 -9.35 -18.12 10.69
CA GLY A 220 -9.36 -19.25 9.78
C GLY A 220 -8.01 -19.89 9.48
N ALA A 221 -7.85 -21.12 9.96
CA ALA A 221 -6.85 -22.09 9.51
C ALA A 221 -6.59 -22.10 7.99
N ARG A 222 -7.57 -21.70 7.17
CA ARG A 222 -7.46 -21.52 5.71
C ARG A 222 -6.33 -20.56 5.28
N GLN A 223 -6.12 -19.42 5.94
CA GLN A 223 -5.04 -18.50 5.52
C GLN A 223 -3.64 -19.02 5.89
N ALA A 224 -3.51 -19.69 7.05
CA ALA A 224 -2.28 -20.37 7.43
C ALA A 224 -1.95 -21.52 6.48
N ILE A 225 -2.96 -22.29 6.05
CA ILE A 225 -2.81 -23.36 5.05
C ILE A 225 -2.39 -22.78 3.71
N VAL A 226 -2.98 -21.67 3.24
CA VAL A 226 -2.62 -21.04 1.96
C VAL A 226 -1.19 -20.51 1.98
N THR A 227 -0.77 -19.84 3.06
CA THR A 227 0.61 -19.33 3.19
C THR A 227 1.64 -20.44 3.35
N ALA A 228 1.32 -21.53 4.06
CA ALA A 228 2.14 -22.73 4.12
C ALA A 228 2.24 -23.43 2.76
N ALA A 229 1.12 -23.59 2.05
CA ALA A 229 1.07 -24.17 0.72
C ALA A 229 1.90 -23.35 -0.28
N LEU A 230 1.76 -22.02 -0.29
CA LEU A 230 2.52 -21.14 -1.18
C LEU A 230 4.03 -21.20 -0.91
N SER A 231 4.45 -21.27 0.37
CA SER A 231 5.87 -21.50 0.68
C SER A 231 6.37 -22.87 0.26
N GLY A 232 5.54 -23.92 0.42
CA GLY A 232 5.88 -25.26 -0.04
C GLY A 232 6.07 -25.31 -1.55
N ILE A 233 5.17 -24.66 -2.30
CA ILE A 233 5.26 -24.51 -3.76
C ILE A 233 6.54 -23.76 -4.14
N GLY A 234 6.88 -22.68 -3.45
CA GLY A 234 8.11 -21.92 -3.70
C GLY A 234 9.38 -22.77 -3.50
N ILE A 235 9.45 -23.53 -2.40
CA ILE A 235 10.58 -24.44 -2.13
C ILE A 235 10.65 -25.55 -3.17
N LEU A 236 9.52 -26.16 -3.53
CA LEU A 236 9.46 -27.21 -4.56
C LEU A 236 9.88 -26.68 -5.93
N ALA A 237 9.45 -25.48 -6.31
CA ALA A 237 9.85 -24.85 -7.56
C ALA A 237 11.36 -24.57 -7.60
N CYS A 238 11.94 -24.04 -6.51
CA CYS A 238 13.39 -23.84 -6.42
C CYS A 238 14.14 -25.18 -6.48
N GLY A 239 13.70 -26.17 -5.69
CA GLY A 239 14.28 -27.50 -5.70
C GLY A 239 14.24 -28.14 -7.09
N PHE A 240 13.14 -27.97 -7.82
CA PHE A 240 13.01 -28.44 -9.19
C PHE A 240 13.98 -27.73 -10.14
N ILE A 241 14.08 -26.39 -10.06
CA ILE A 241 15.04 -25.61 -10.87
C ILE A 241 16.48 -26.04 -10.56
N ALA A 242 16.81 -26.28 -9.29
CA ALA A 242 18.13 -26.76 -8.89
C ALA A 242 18.44 -28.15 -9.46
N LEU A 243 17.46 -29.07 -9.41
CA LEU A 243 17.61 -30.42 -9.98
C LEU A 243 17.79 -30.39 -11.50
N VAL A 244 16.97 -29.60 -12.22
CA VAL A 244 17.10 -29.44 -13.67
C VAL A 244 18.44 -28.82 -14.04
N SER A 245 18.87 -27.79 -13.29
CA SER A 245 20.17 -27.14 -13.52
C SER A 245 21.33 -28.09 -13.24
N LEU A 246 21.26 -28.90 -12.17
CA LEU A 246 22.26 -29.92 -11.86
C LEU A 246 22.32 -30.99 -12.95
N PHE A 247 21.15 -31.45 -13.43
CA PHE A 247 21.09 -32.43 -14.51
C PHE A 247 21.68 -31.88 -15.81
N GLY A 248 21.34 -30.63 -16.18
CA GLY A 248 21.93 -29.94 -17.32
C GLY A 248 23.44 -29.75 -17.18
N PHE A 249 23.92 -29.42 -15.97
CA PHE A 249 25.35 -29.29 -15.69
C PHE A 249 26.13 -30.60 -15.93
N VAL A 250 25.51 -31.74 -15.57
CA VAL A 250 26.12 -33.07 -15.74
C VAL A 250 26.03 -33.55 -17.19
N SER A 251 24.93 -33.27 -17.89
CA SER A 251 24.68 -33.82 -19.23
C SER A 251 25.39 -33.06 -20.35
N VAL A 252 25.69 -31.77 -20.14
CA VAL A 252 26.23 -30.92 -21.18
C VAL A 252 27.75 -30.99 -21.26
N TYR A 253 28.28 -31.14 -22.47
CA TYR A 253 29.73 -31.18 -22.72
C TYR A 253 30.34 -29.80 -22.96
N ASP A 254 29.53 -28.83 -23.39
CA ASP A 254 30.02 -27.49 -23.71
C ASP A 254 30.19 -26.61 -22.45
N SER A 255 31.31 -25.89 -22.42
CA SER A 255 31.74 -25.07 -21.28
C SER A 255 30.84 -23.85 -21.04
N GLY A 256 30.27 -23.27 -22.10
CA GLY A 256 29.38 -22.11 -22.00
C GLY A 256 28.06 -22.45 -21.31
N GLU A 257 27.45 -23.56 -21.69
CA GLU A 257 26.19 -24.04 -21.14
C GLU A 257 26.33 -24.51 -19.67
N ARG A 258 27.49 -25.07 -19.31
CA ARG A 258 27.80 -25.40 -17.89
C ARG A 258 27.82 -24.17 -16.99
N MET A 259 28.31 -23.03 -17.46
CA MET A 259 28.30 -21.80 -16.66
C MET A 259 26.88 -21.30 -16.41
N ILE A 260 26.00 -21.38 -17.40
CA ILE A 260 24.58 -21.00 -17.25
C ILE A 260 23.90 -21.91 -16.22
N ALA A 261 24.09 -23.23 -16.34
CA ALA A 261 23.54 -24.20 -15.38
C ALA A 261 24.07 -23.97 -13.95
N ALA A 262 25.36 -23.64 -13.78
CA ALA A 262 25.94 -23.34 -12.49
C ALA A 262 25.34 -22.07 -11.86
N VAL A 263 25.15 -21.00 -12.64
CA VAL A 263 24.53 -19.75 -12.16
C VAL A 263 23.09 -19.98 -11.71
N LEU A 264 22.29 -20.72 -12.49
CA LEU A 264 20.92 -21.07 -12.12
C LEU A 264 20.84 -21.91 -10.84
N LEU A 265 21.78 -22.83 -10.66
CA LEU A 265 21.89 -23.63 -9.44
C LEU A 265 22.18 -22.75 -8.22
N VAL A 266 23.15 -21.83 -8.32
CA VAL A 266 23.50 -20.90 -7.23
C VAL A 266 22.31 -20.00 -6.88
N LEU A 267 21.61 -19.44 -7.87
CA LEU A 267 20.44 -18.60 -7.66
C LEU A 267 19.30 -19.36 -6.96
N SER A 268 19.05 -20.61 -7.37
CA SER A 268 18.05 -21.45 -6.73
C SER A 268 18.39 -21.77 -5.27
N VAL A 269 19.63 -22.16 -4.98
CA VAL A 269 20.09 -22.44 -3.61
C VAL A 269 20.00 -21.19 -2.73
N CYS A 270 20.43 -20.04 -3.24
CA CYS A 270 20.33 -18.76 -2.54
C CYS A 270 18.86 -18.42 -2.21
N GLY A 271 17.96 -18.72 -3.15
CA GLY A 271 16.53 -18.55 -2.96
C GLY A 271 15.94 -19.43 -1.85
N ILE A 272 16.31 -20.72 -1.82
CA ILE A 272 15.91 -21.63 -0.75
C ILE A 272 16.41 -21.13 0.61
N VAL A 273 17.67 -20.69 0.69
CA VAL A 273 18.25 -20.17 1.93
C VAL A 273 17.52 -18.93 2.42
N THR A 274 17.15 -18.00 1.54
CA THR A 274 16.39 -16.80 1.94
C THR A 274 15.00 -17.15 2.45
N ILE A 275 14.31 -18.13 1.85
CA ILE A 275 13.01 -18.64 2.32
C ILE A 275 13.14 -19.23 3.72
N CYS A 276 14.11 -20.13 3.91
CA CYS A 276 14.33 -20.82 5.19
C CYS A 276 14.74 -19.86 6.32
N ARG A 277 15.58 -18.85 6.03
CA ARG A 277 16.00 -17.85 7.02
C ARG A 277 14.84 -16.96 7.46
N ARG A 278 13.97 -16.52 6.54
CA ARG A 278 12.76 -15.73 6.88
C ARG A 278 11.75 -16.51 7.71
N ARG A 279 11.66 -17.83 7.50
CA ARG A 279 10.80 -18.72 8.28
C ARG A 279 11.36 -19.04 9.67
N GLY A 280 12.58 -18.61 9.97
CA GLY A 280 13.28 -18.98 11.22
C GLY A 280 13.68 -20.46 11.27
N TRP A 281 13.70 -21.16 10.13
CA TRP A 281 14.15 -22.55 10.05
C TRP A 281 15.67 -22.67 9.98
N LEU A 282 16.32 -21.63 9.45
CA LEU A 282 17.77 -21.44 9.49
C LEU A 282 18.08 -20.24 10.38
N VAL A 283 18.96 -20.45 11.35
CA VAL A 283 19.51 -19.42 12.25
C VAL A 283 20.67 -18.72 11.56
#